data_AF-A0A165ZJ02-F1
#
_entry.id   AF-A0A165ZJ02-F1
#
_cell.length_a   1.000
_cell.length_b   1.000
_cell.length_c   1.000
_cell.angle_alpha   90.00
_cell.angle_beta   90.00
_cell.angle_gamma   90.00
#
_symmetry.space_group_name_H-M   'P 1'
#
loop_
_entity.id
_entity.type
_entity.pdbx_description
1 polymer ?
#
loop_
_entity_poly.entity_id
_entity_poly.type
_entity_poly.pdbx_seq_one_letter_code
_entity_poly.pdbx_strand_id
1 'polypeptide(L)'
;MTRMIAGKKFFGEDTLKSEEAKRFKEIIAESSVLVGASNVGEFMPIIRWLLFNKMEKKLKILHKKRDGLVQKWIEEFRDKISDGTGESEEKSMIEILLSLQHKEPEYYTDETIKSLMLDLNIIDITHEYVPTMPSYGSKKGLGEILTLVCDQRKGFKTTNSLLTIQVHSGTHTDAPSHAFIEYFNQQTDATTLDLQTLNGPAIVVDVPRDQNITADVMKLLNIPRGVKRVLFRTLNTDKKLMSFTEFDSSYVGFTQDGAQYLVDNTDIKLVGIDYLSIASAFDVLSPHLVLMKNKDIIPLEGLKLDGVEVNVPYTIHCLPLKLHADASPVRCILIK
;
A
#
# COMPACT_ATOMS: atom_id res chain seq x y z
N MET A 1 -6.40 -7.22 8.82
CA MET A 1 -5.59 -8.34 8.31
C MET A 1 -5.69 -9.58 9.19
N THR A 2 -5.35 -9.53 10.47
CA THR A 2 -5.45 -10.71 11.36
C THR A 2 -6.86 -11.31 11.45
N ARG A 3 -7.90 -10.49 11.22
CA ARG A 3 -9.29 -10.96 11.09
C ARG A 3 -9.52 -11.79 9.82
N MET A 4 -8.86 -11.48 8.71
CA MET A 4 -8.92 -12.27 7.48
C MET A 4 -8.06 -13.53 7.61
N ILE A 5 -6.84 -13.40 8.14
CA ILE A 5 -5.87 -14.51 8.24
C ILE A 5 -6.33 -15.55 9.26
N ALA A 6 -6.70 -15.10 10.46
CA ALA A 6 -6.96 -15.97 11.60
C ALA A 6 -8.29 -15.68 12.29
N GLY A 7 -9.21 -14.89 11.69
CA GLY A 7 -10.48 -14.53 12.36
C GLY A 7 -10.35 -13.59 13.56
N LYS A 8 -9.11 -13.17 13.93
CA LYS A 8 -8.82 -12.47 15.20
C LYS A 8 -8.65 -10.96 15.06
N LYS A 9 -9.19 -10.20 16.02
CA LYS A 9 -8.96 -8.75 16.16
C LYS A 9 -7.93 -8.49 17.27
N PHE A 10 -6.85 -7.78 16.93
CA PHE A 10 -5.80 -7.43 17.89
C PHE A 10 -5.64 -5.92 18.13
N PHE A 11 -6.44 -5.07 17.47
CA PHE A 11 -6.47 -3.61 17.68
C PHE A 11 -7.90 -3.14 17.99
N GLY A 12 -8.05 -2.12 18.85
CA GLY A 12 -9.33 -1.61 19.40
C GLY A 12 -9.37 -1.59 20.94
N GLU A 13 -10.30 -0.83 21.56
CA GLU A 13 -10.40 -0.63 23.02
C GLU A 13 -10.55 -1.95 23.81
N ASP A 14 -11.31 -2.92 23.29
CA ASP A 14 -11.55 -4.22 23.92
C ASP A 14 -10.33 -5.16 23.91
N THR A 15 -9.28 -4.84 23.13
CA THR A 15 -8.12 -5.73 22.93
C THR A 15 -7.03 -5.57 23.99
N LEU A 16 -7.14 -4.58 24.89
CA LEU A 16 -6.12 -4.22 25.87
C LEU A 16 -5.89 -5.31 26.95
N LYS A 17 -6.85 -6.22 27.14
CA LYS A 17 -6.80 -7.30 28.14
C LYS A 17 -6.27 -8.63 27.61
N SER A 18 -6.17 -8.81 26.28
CA SER A 18 -5.72 -10.08 25.69
C SER A 18 -4.20 -10.20 25.71
N GLU A 19 -3.67 -11.24 26.37
CA GLU A 19 -2.24 -11.57 26.36
C GLU A 19 -1.73 -11.87 24.94
N GLU A 20 -2.57 -12.52 24.13
CA GLU A 20 -2.29 -12.80 22.72
C GLU A 20 -2.19 -11.51 21.90
N ALA A 21 -3.08 -10.55 22.12
CA ALA A 21 -3.03 -9.24 21.46
C ALA A 21 -1.77 -8.45 21.84
N LYS A 22 -1.33 -8.55 23.11
CA LYS A 22 -0.07 -7.93 23.56
C LYS A 22 1.13 -8.56 22.86
N ARG A 23 1.24 -9.89 22.85
CA ARG A 23 2.31 -10.60 22.13
C ARG A 23 2.33 -10.28 20.64
N PHE A 24 1.17 -10.23 19.99
CA PHE A 24 1.11 -9.85 18.57
C PHE A 24 1.60 -8.41 18.34
N LYS A 25 1.18 -7.44 19.15
CA LYS A 25 1.65 -6.04 19.07
C LYS A 25 3.15 -5.92 19.31
N GLU A 26 3.69 -6.66 20.28
CA GLU A 26 5.14 -6.73 20.55
C GLU A 26 5.92 -7.27 19.35
N ILE A 27 5.44 -8.36 18.73
CA ILE A 27 6.05 -8.94 17.53
C ILE A 27 6.06 -7.92 16.38
N ILE A 28 4.96 -7.21 16.15
CA ILE A 28 4.89 -6.16 15.13
C ILE A 28 5.88 -5.02 15.45
N ALA A 29 5.91 -4.53 16.69
CA ALA A 29 6.82 -3.46 17.10
C ALA A 29 8.31 -3.87 16.98
N GLU A 30 8.66 -5.09 17.43
CA GLU A 30 10.01 -5.62 17.28
C GLU A 30 10.40 -5.82 15.82
N SER A 31 9.45 -6.26 14.98
CA SER A 31 9.64 -6.35 13.52
C SER A 31 9.98 -4.98 12.94
N SER A 32 9.22 -3.94 13.27
CA SER A 32 9.48 -2.58 12.82
C SER A 32 10.84 -2.04 13.27
N VAL A 33 11.25 -2.30 14.52
CA VAL A 33 12.55 -1.87 15.06
C VAL A 33 13.73 -2.58 14.39
N LEU A 34 13.62 -3.89 14.18
CA LEU A 34 14.67 -4.68 13.54
C LEU A 34 14.85 -4.29 12.09
N VAL A 35 13.74 -4.09 11.37
CA VAL A 35 13.74 -3.56 10.00
C VAL A 35 14.46 -2.22 9.95
N GLY A 36 14.11 -1.25 10.82
CA GLY A 36 14.76 0.07 10.85
C GLY A 36 16.25 0.06 11.24
N ALA A 37 16.70 -0.90 12.05
CA ALA A 37 18.11 -1.03 12.46
C ALA A 37 19.02 -1.59 11.34
N SER A 38 18.45 -2.32 10.38
CA SER A 38 19.18 -2.88 9.23
C SER A 38 19.86 -1.83 8.36
N ASN A 39 19.23 -0.66 8.28
CA ASN A 39 19.72 0.45 7.47
C ASN A 39 20.96 1.11 8.08
N VAL A 40 21.16 1.03 9.40
CA VAL A 40 22.30 1.69 10.09
C VAL A 40 23.64 0.98 9.81
N GLY A 41 23.61 -0.32 9.54
CA GLY A 41 24.80 -1.13 9.26
C GLY A 41 25.48 -0.82 7.93
N GLU A 42 24.76 -0.22 6.98
CA GLU A 42 25.29 0.21 5.67
C GLU A 42 26.02 1.56 5.74
N PHE A 43 25.67 2.44 6.69
CA PHE A 43 26.30 3.77 6.84
C PHE A 43 27.56 3.79 7.72
N MET A 44 27.88 2.69 8.42
CA MET A 44 28.98 2.65 9.41
C MET A 44 29.88 1.42 9.23
N PRO A 45 30.81 1.44 8.25
CA PRO A 45 31.61 0.27 7.85
C PRO A 45 32.44 -0.37 8.96
N ILE A 46 32.87 0.43 9.95
CA ILE A 46 33.84 0.04 10.99
C ILE A 46 33.22 -0.90 12.04
N ILE A 47 31.89 -0.93 12.19
CA ILE A 47 31.18 -1.75 13.21
C ILE A 47 30.26 -2.79 12.54
N ARG A 48 30.34 -2.92 11.21
CA ARG A 48 29.49 -3.77 10.38
C ARG A 48 29.33 -5.18 10.96
N TRP A 49 30.41 -5.91 11.17
CA TRP A 49 30.35 -7.31 11.63
C TRP A 49 29.65 -7.50 13.00
N LEU A 50 29.87 -6.60 13.96
CA LEU A 50 29.22 -6.65 15.27
C LEU A 50 27.73 -6.32 15.19
N LEU A 51 27.36 -5.33 14.36
CA LEU A 51 25.96 -4.95 14.12
C LEU A 51 25.19 -6.07 13.39
N PHE A 52 25.78 -6.65 12.34
CA PHE A 52 25.21 -7.75 11.56
C PHE A 52 24.96 -8.99 12.44
N ASN A 53 25.94 -9.43 13.24
CA ASN A 53 25.77 -10.58 14.15
C ASN A 53 24.68 -10.34 15.21
N LYS A 54 24.59 -9.12 15.75
CA LYS A 54 23.57 -8.76 16.75
C LYS A 54 22.18 -8.74 16.14
N MET A 55 22.05 -8.21 14.92
CA MET A 55 20.78 -8.21 14.19
C MET A 55 20.36 -9.61 13.77
N GLU A 56 21.27 -10.44 13.25
CA GLU A 56 20.97 -11.82 12.86
C GLU A 56 20.40 -12.61 14.04
N LYS A 57 21.01 -12.47 15.23
CA LYS A 57 20.47 -13.05 16.47
C LYS A 57 19.06 -12.55 16.78
N LYS A 58 18.83 -11.24 16.65
CA LYS A 58 17.51 -10.65 16.91
C LYS A 58 16.46 -11.08 15.88
N LEU A 59 16.83 -11.19 14.60
CA LEU A 59 15.97 -11.70 13.52
C LEU A 59 15.61 -13.17 13.76
N LYS A 60 16.57 -14.01 14.17
CA LYS A 60 16.31 -15.41 14.56
C LYS A 60 15.33 -15.49 15.73
N ILE A 61 15.48 -14.64 16.75
CA ILE A 61 14.55 -14.57 17.88
C ILE A 61 13.16 -14.13 17.42
N LEU A 62 13.06 -13.09 16.60
CA LEU A 62 11.80 -12.57 16.08
C LEU A 62 11.09 -13.60 15.20
N HIS A 63 11.83 -14.28 14.31
CA HIS A 63 11.31 -15.36 13.49
C HIS A 63 10.73 -16.47 14.36
N LYS A 64 11.45 -16.89 15.42
CA LYS A 64 10.95 -17.89 16.37
C LYS A 64 9.68 -17.45 17.10
N LYS A 65 9.57 -16.15 17.45
CA LYS A 65 8.35 -15.60 18.06
C LYS A 65 7.16 -15.61 17.09
N ARG A 66 7.38 -15.21 15.83
CA ARG A 66 6.37 -15.19 14.77
C ARG A 66 5.88 -16.60 14.45
N ASP A 67 6.82 -17.52 14.23
CA ASP A 67 6.55 -18.93 13.94
C ASP A 67 5.75 -19.59 15.07
N GLY A 68 6.17 -19.38 16.33
CA GLY A 68 5.43 -19.91 17.49
C GLY A 68 4.01 -19.34 17.62
N LEU A 69 3.78 -18.08 17.23
CA LEU A 69 2.44 -17.50 17.22
C LEU A 69 1.56 -18.13 16.14
N VAL A 70 2.07 -18.30 14.93
CA VAL A 70 1.35 -18.93 13.81
C VAL A 70 1.08 -20.41 14.11
N GLN A 71 2.06 -21.14 14.64
CA GLN A 71 1.89 -22.52 15.09
C GLN A 71 0.75 -22.64 16.10
N LYS A 72 0.70 -21.74 17.09
CA LYS A 72 -0.38 -21.72 18.07
C LYS A 72 -1.76 -21.50 17.42
N TRP A 73 -1.85 -20.64 16.41
CA TRP A 73 -3.10 -20.47 15.65
C TRP A 73 -3.48 -21.74 14.90
N ILE A 74 -2.53 -22.38 14.22
CA ILE A 74 -2.78 -23.64 13.49
C ILE A 74 -3.37 -24.70 14.44
N GLU A 75 -2.78 -24.86 15.63
CA GLU A 75 -3.25 -25.81 16.65
C GLU A 75 -4.66 -25.46 17.15
N GLU A 76 -4.90 -24.20 17.55
CA GLU A 76 -6.23 -23.75 18.01
C GLU A 76 -7.32 -23.97 16.95
N PHE A 77 -7.00 -23.83 15.67
CA PHE A 77 -7.96 -24.05 14.59
C PHE A 77 -8.15 -25.54 14.26
N ARG A 78 -7.12 -26.37 14.38
CA ARG A 78 -7.26 -27.84 14.29
C ARG A 78 -8.19 -28.37 15.37
N ASP A 79 -8.03 -27.91 16.60
CA ASP A 79 -8.88 -28.31 17.73
C ASP A 79 -10.36 -27.94 17.48
N LYS A 80 -10.62 -26.75 16.94
CA LYS A 80 -11.99 -26.33 16.56
C LYS A 80 -12.61 -27.18 15.46
N ILE A 81 -11.80 -27.59 14.47
CA ILE A 81 -12.25 -28.47 13.37
C ILE A 81 -12.59 -29.86 13.94
N SER A 82 -11.75 -30.41 14.83
CA SER A 82 -12.03 -31.72 15.45
C SER A 82 -13.25 -31.72 16.35
N ASP A 83 -13.53 -30.60 17.02
CA ASP A 83 -14.67 -30.47 17.94
C ASP A 83 -16.01 -30.20 17.21
N GLY A 84 -16.01 -30.12 15.87
CA GLY A 84 -17.22 -29.90 15.07
C GLY A 84 -17.84 -28.49 15.26
N THR A 85 -17.09 -27.54 15.84
CA THR A 85 -17.56 -26.18 16.12
C THR A 85 -17.25 -25.17 15.00
N GLY A 86 -16.68 -25.64 13.88
CA GLY A 86 -16.14 -24.82 12.78
C GLY A 86 -17.07 -24.52 11.60
N GLU A 87 -18.38 -24.81 11.69
CA GLU A 87 -19.34 -24.42 10.66
C GLU A 87 -19.79 -22.96 10.85
N SER A 88 -18.89 -22.04 10.55
CA SER A 88 -19.22 -20.63 10.31
C SER A 88 -19.23 -20.36 8.79
N GLU A 89 -20.18 -19.54 8.32
CA GLU A 89 -20.25 -19.13 6.90
C GLU A 89 -19.02 -18.31 6.47
N GLU A 90 -18.34 -17.62 7.40
CA GLU A 90 -17.11 -16.88 7.15
C GLU A 90 -15.88 -17.70 7.62
N LYS A 91 -15.18 -18.33 6.67
CA LYS A 91 -13.90 -19.00 6.94
C LYS A 91 -12.73 -18.02 6.78
N SER A 92 -11.88 -17.97 7.80
CA SER A 92 -10.59 -17.30 7.74
C SER A 92 -9.60 -18.06 6.84
N MET A 93 -8.53 -17.39 6.41
CA MET A 93 -7.53 -18.00 5.53
C MET A 93 -6.89 -19.26 6.15
N ILE A 94 -6.64 -19.28 7.46
CA ILE A 94 -6.10 -20.47 8.13
C ILE A 94 -7.05 -21.66 8.06
N GLU A 95 -8.36 -21.43 8.21
CA GLU A 95 -9.37 -22.50 8.09
C GLU A 95 -9.44 -23.02 6.66
N ILE A 96 -9.32 -22.15 5.66
CA ILE A 96 -9.25 -22.55 4.26
C ILE A 96 -8.00 -23.38 4.01
N LEU A 97 -6.81 -22.90 4.39
CA LEU A 97 -5.55 -23.60 4.20
C LEU A 97 -5.51 -24.97 4.92
N LEU A 98 -6.05 -25.06 6.14
CA LEU A 98 -6.16 -26.33 6.87
C LEU A 98 -7.18 -27.27 6.21
N SER A 99 -8.28 -26.75 5.66
CA SER A 99 -9.20 -27.57 4.88
C SER A 99 -8.57 -28.11 3.59
N LEU A 100 -7.69 -27.32 2.96
CA LEU A 100 -6.93 -27.72 1.78
C LEU A 100 -5.84 -28.72 2.16
N GLN A 101 -5.24 -28.62 3.34
CA GLN A 101 -4.32 -29.63 3.87
C GLN A 101 -4.96 -31.02 3.98
N HIS A 102 -6.24 -31.12 4.35
CA HIS A 102 -6.93 -32.42 4.33
C HIS A 102 -7.15 -32.98 2.91
N LYS A 103 -7.35 -32.10 1.92
CA LYS A 103 -7.63 -32.48 0.53
C LYS A 103 -6.36 -32.75 -0.29
N GLU A 104 -5.33 -31.97 -0.05
CA GLU A 104 -4.08 -31.89 -0.81
C GLU A 104 -2.87 -31.80 0.16
N PRO A 105 -2.66 -32.81 1.03
CA PRO A 105 -1.66 -32.77 2.11
C PRO A 105 -0.22 -32.65 1.61
N GLU A 106 0.06 -33.09 0.39
CA GLU A 106 1.37 -32.99 -0.26
C GLU A 106 1.74 -31.54 -0.61
N TYR A 107 0.75 -30.68 -0.86
CA TYR A 107 0.96 -29.27 -1.24
C TYR A 107 0.84 -28.34 -0.02
N TYR A 108 -0.15 -28.56 0.83
CA TYR A 108 -0.44 -27.72 1.99
C TYR A 108 0.11 -28.33 3.27
N THR A 109 1.44 -28.51 3.33
CA THR A 109 2.13 -28.95 4.54
C THR A 109 2.07 -27.87 5.64
N ASP A 110 2.32 -28.23 6.90
CA ASP A 110 2.40 -27.26 8.01
C ASP A 110 3.41 -26.16 7.72
N GLU A 111 4.54 -26.52 7.10
CA GLU A 111 5.58 -25.58 6.71
C GLU A 111 5.11 -24.66 5.57
N THR A 112 4.38 -25.19 4.57
CA THR A 112 3.80 -24.37 3.50
C THR A 112 2.76 -23.40 4.05
N ILE A 113 1.87 -23.86 4.94
CA ILE A 113 0.84 -23.04 5.57
C ILE A 113 1.48 -21.96 6.44
N LYS A 114 2.49 -22.32 7.25
CA LYS A 114 3.25 -21.36 8.05
C LYS A 114 3.96 -20.34 7.18
N SER A 115 4.62 -20.76 6.10
CA SER A 115 5.26 -19.83 5.15
C SER A 115 4.22 -18.86 4.61
N LEU A 116 3.10 -19.36 4.06
CA LEU A 116 2.01 -18.51 3.56
C LEU A 116 1.46 -17.55 4.63
N MET A 117 1.37 -17.97 5.89
CA MET A 117 0.94 -17.12 7.02
C MET A 117 1.98 -16.08 7.42
N LEU A 118 3.27 -16.45 7.38
CA LEU A 118 4.41 -15.62 7.77
C LEU A 118 4.84 -14.66 6.65
N ASP A 119 4.59 -14.98 5.39
CA ASP A 119 4.95 -14.16 4.25
C ASP A 119 3.90 -13.06 3.97
N LEU A 120 2.73 -13.12 4.62
CA LEU A 120 1.69 -12.09 4.51
C LEU A 120 1.94 -10.89 5.44
N ASN A 121 2.99 -10.12 5.15
CA ASN A 121 3.07 -8.75 5.68
C ASN A 121 2.42 -7.77 4.68
N ILE A 122 1.10 -7.58 4.82
CA ILE A 122 0.35 -6.65 3.98
C ILE A 122 0.43 -5.23 4.58
N ILE A 123 1.04 -4.31 3.85
CA ILE A 123 1.11 -2.89 4.20
C ILE A 123 0.06 -2.15 3.38
N ASP A 124 -0.91 -1.55 4.06
CA ASP A 124 -1.91 -0.71 3.41
C ASP A 124 -1.35 0.69 3.15
N ILE A 125 -1.18 1.03 1.87
CA ILE A 125 -0.61 2.31 1.43
C ILE A 125 -1.68 3.25 0.89
N THR A 126 -2.92 3.06 1.36
CA THR A 126 -4.09 3.89 1.03
C THR A 126 -4.45 4.82 2.18
N HIS A 127 -4.77 6.07 1.90
CA HIS A 127 -5.30 6.99 2.91
C HIS A 127 -6.77 6.72 3.20
N GLU A 128 -7.16 6.95 4.46
CA GLU A 128 -8.57 6.86 4.87
C GLU A 128 -9.34 8.07 4.36
N TYR A 129 -10.49 7.86 3.72
CA TYR A 129 -11.36 8.94 3.29
C TYR A 129 -12.08 9.56 4.49
N VAL A 130 -11.64 10.75 4.86
CA VAL A 130 -12.25 11.57 5.92
C VAL A 130 -12.57 12.96 5.38
N PRO A 131 -13.55 13.68 5.94
CA PRO A 131 -13.91 15.04 5.49
C PRO A 131 -12.74 16.03 5.47
N THR A 132 -11.76 15.82 6.34
CA THR A 132 -10.56 16.65 6.49
C THR A 132 -9.40 16.21 5.60
N MET A 133 -9.55 15.17 4.77
CA MET A 133 -8.51 14.80 3.80
C MET A 133 -8.32 15.96 2.82
N PRO A 134 -7.08 16.33 2.47
CA PRO A 134 -6.85 17.39 1.50
C PRO A 134 -7.43 17.00 0.14
N SER A 135 -7.94 18.01 -0.56
CA SER A 135 -8.44 17.90 -1.93
C SER A 135 -7.69 18.91 -2.78
N TYR A 136 -7.37 18.58 -4.02
CA TYR A 136 -6.50 19.40 -4.86
C TYR A 136 -7.01 20.85 -4.97
N GLY A 137 -6.18 21.82 -4.58
CA GLY A 137 -6.53 23.24 -4.57
C GLY A 137 -7.57 23.67 -3.52
N SER A 138 -8.06 22.77 -2.66
CA SER A 138 -9.08 23.06 -1.64
C SER A 138 -8.46 23.51 -0.32
N LYS A 139 -9.06 24.53 0.31
CA LYS A 139 -8.77 24.92 1.69
C LYS A 139 -9.59 24.18 2.75
N LYS A 140 -10.59 23.41 2.31
CA LYS A 140 -11.61 22.79 3.17
C LYS A 140 -11.51 21.27 3.20
N GLY A 141 -10.50 20.69 2.56
CA GLY A 141 -10.42 19.26 2.31
C GLY A 141 -11.55 18.78 1.40
N LEU A 142 -11.97 17.52 1.58
CA LEU A 142 -13.08 16.89 0.86
C LEU A 142 -14.47 17.36 1.32
N GLY A 143 -14.62 17.77 2.58
CA GLY A 143 -15.93 18.13 3.14
C GLY A 143 -16.84 16.92 3.37
N GLU A 144 -18.17 17.12 3.29
CA GLU A 144 -19.13 16.03 3.50
C GLU A 144 -19.11 15.05 2.32
N ILE A 145 -18.43 13.92 2.51
CA ILE A 145 -18.32 12.85 1.50
C ILE A 145 -19.30 11.70 1.72
N LEU A 146 -19.79 11.52 2.94
CA LEU A 146 -20.66 10.41 3.33
C LEU A 146 -21.94 10.96 3.96
N THR A 147 -23.08 10.64 3.37
CA THR A 147 -24.40 10.99 3.90
C THR A 147 -25.22 9.73 4.12
N LEU A 148 -25.89 9.63 5.26
CA LEU A 148 -26.76 8.50 5.58
C LEU A 148 -28.14 8.71 4.94
N VAL A 149 -28.40 8.02 3.81
CA VAL A 149 -29.66 8.15 3.07
C VAL A 149 -30.78 7.27 3.64
N CYS A 150 -30.42 6.14 4.25
CA CYS A 150 -31.35 5.34 5.05
C CYS A 150 -30.73 5.08 6.42
N ASP A 151 -31.47 5.38 7.49
CA ASP A 151 -30.99 5.30 8.86
C ASP A 151 -31.94 4.45 9.70
N GLN A 152 -31.49 3.28 10.17
CA GLN A 152 -32.32 2.39 10.98
C GLN A 152 -32.82 3.05 12.27
N ARG A 153 -32.11 4.05 12.81
CA ARG A 153 -32.55 4.83 13.98
C ARG A 153 -33.80 5.67 13.69
N LYS A 154 -34.07 5.93 12.42
CA LYS A 154 -35.27 6.64 11.92
C LYS A 154 -36.35 5.68 11.41
N GLY A 155 -36.25 4.38 11.69
CA GLY A 155 -37.24 3.37 11.33
C GLY A 155 -37.06 2.74 9.94
N PHE A 156 -35.95 3.01 9.24
CA PHE A 156 -35.61 2.29 8.01
C PHE A 156 -35.24 0.84 8.34
N LYS A 157 -35.47 -0.09 7.39
CA LYS A 157 -35.12 -1.51 7.58
C LYS A 157 -33.62 -1.77 7.45
N THR A 158 -32.92 -0.97 6.66
CA THR A 158 -31.49 -1.07 6.41
C THR A 158 -30.81 0.29 6.58
N THR A 159 -29.51 0.25 6.81
CA THR A 159 -28.66 1.44 6.81
C THR A 159 -27.97 1.54 5.46
N ASN A 160 -28.18 2.65 4.74
CA ASN A 160 -27.61 2.87 3.41
C ASN A 160 -26.89 4.22 3.41
N SER A 161 -25.64 4.23 2.97
CA SER A 161 -24.81 5.43 2.85
C SER A 161 -24.63 5.82 1.38
N LEU A 162 -24.64 7.12 1.11
CA LEU A 162 -24.23 7.71 -0.16
C LEU A 162 -22.80 8.23 -0.01
N LEU A 163 -21.94 7.88 -0.96
CA LEU A 163 -20.58 8.40 -1.09
C LEU A 163 -20.52 9.36 -2.28
N THR A 164 -20.07 10.59 -2.06
CA THR A 164 -19.83 11.60 -3.10
C THR A 164 -18.38 12.07 -3.01
N ILE A 165 -17.58 11.75 -4.02
CA ILE A 165 -16.16 12.11 -4.10
C ILE A 165 -15.77 12.43 -5.55
N GLN A 166 -14.71 13.24 -5.73
CA GLN A 166 -14.03 13.33 -7.03
C GLN A 166 -13.18 12.07 -7.23
N VAL A 167 -13.05 11.60 -8.48
CA VAL A 167 -12.28 10.38 -8.78
C VAL A 167 -10.77 10.51 -8.52
N HIS A 168 -10.26 11.74 -8.41
CA HIS A 168 -8.90 12.08 -7.99
C HIS A 168 -8.72 12.30 -6.48
N SER A 169 -9.75 11.99 -5.67
CA SER A 169 -9.66 12.16 -4.23
C SER A 169 -8.82 11.05 -3.62
N GLY A 170 -7.90 11.37 -2.69
CA GLY A 170 -7.14 10.38 -1.94
C GLY A 170 -6.20 9.54 -2.81
N THR A 171 -6.04 8.26 -2.47
CA THR A 171 -5.21 7.32 -3.25
C THR A 171 -5.96 6.87 -4.49
N HIS A 172 -5.43 7.14 -5.68
CA HIS A 172 -6.13 6.89 -6.94
C HIS A 172 -5.16 6.67 -8.10
N THR A 173 -5.67 6.13 -9.21
CA THR A 173 -4.92 5.98 -10.46
C THR A 173 -5.54 6.83 -11.55
N ASP A 174 -4.71 7.46 -12.36
CA ASP A 174 -5.16 8.26 -13.49
C ASP A 174 -5.12 7.48 -14.79
N ALA A 175 -6.17 7.65 -15.60
CA ALA A 175 -6.19 7.19 -16.98
C ALA A 175 -5.60 8.25 -17.92
N PRO A 176 -5.07 7.87 -19.09
CA PRO A 176 -4.57 8.83 -20.08
C PRO A 176 -5.60 9.89 -20.49
N SER A 177 -6.90 9.59 -20.38
CA SER A 177 -7.98 10.55 -20.63
C SER A 177 -8.00 11.75 -19.68
N HIS A 178 -7.35 11.66 -18.52
CA HIS A 178 -7.16 12.79 -17.62
C HIS A 178 -6.38 13.93 -18.28
N ALA A 179 -5.31 13.60 -19.02
CA ALA A 179 -4.45 14.58 -19.67
C ALA A 179 -4.80 14.83 -21.15
N PHE A 180 -5.54 13.91 -21.79
CA PHE A 180 -5.86 13.96 -23.22
C PHE A 180 -7.35 13.73 -23.48
N ILE A 181 -8.07 14.80 -23.84
CA ILE A 181 -9.52 14.73 -24.08
C ILE A 181 -9.88 13.77 -25.23
N GLU A 182 -8.99 13.62 -26.21
CA GLU A 182 -9.15 12.67 -27.33
C GLU A 182 -9.26 11.23 -26.83
N TYR A 183 -8.54 10.89 -25.76
CA TYR A 183 -8.59 9.56 -25.14
C TYR A 183 -9.89 9.35 -24.37
N PHE A 184 -10.43 10.39 -23.73
CA PHE A 184 -11.76 10.31 -23.12
C PHE A 184 -12.84 10.06 -24.19
N ASN A 185 -12.78 10.79 -25.30
CA ASN A 185 -13.71 10.61 -26.43
C ASN A 185 -13.61 9.22 -27.07
N GLN A 186 -12.46 8.56 -26.95
CA GLN A 186 -12.21 7.19 -27.42
C GLN A 186 -12.50 6.12 -26.35
N GLN A 187 -13.08 6.49 -25.20
CA GLN A 187 -13.33 5.59 -24.07
C GLN A 187 -12.05 4.91 -23.53
N THR A 188 -10.88 5.53 -23.72
CA THR A 188 -9.64 5.15 -23.03
C THR A 188 -9.68 5.77 -21.63
N ASP A 189 -10.49 5.20 -20.75
CA ASP A 189 -10.77 5.67 -19.39
C ASP A 189 -10.22 4.70 -18.33
N ALA A 190 -10.53 4.93 -17.04
CA ALA A 190 -10.02 4.09 -15.94
C ALA A 190 -10.39 2.61 -16.06
N THR A 191 -11.43 2.24 -16.83
CA THR A 191 -11.77 0.84 -17.10
C THR A 191 -10.80 0.15 -18.07
N THR A 192 -9.99 0.92 -18.79
CA THR A 192 -9.03 0.43 -19.80
C THR A 192 -7.60 0.31 -19.26
N LEU A 193 -7.36 0.69 -18.01
CA LEU A 193 -6.07 0.55 -17.36
C LEU A 193 -5.64 -0.92 -17.26
N ASP A 194 -4.39 -1.19 -17.64
CA ASP A 194 -3.84 -2.54 -17.61
C ASP A 194 -3.62 -3.02 -16.16
N LEU A 195 -4.45 -3.99 -15.76
CA LEU A 195 -4.35 -4.61 -14.44
C LEU A 195 -3.03 -5.35 -14.24
N GLN A 196 -2.36 -5.82 -15.29
CA GLN A 196 -1.03 -6.40 -15.15
C GLN A 196 -0.05 -5.32 -14.72
N THR A 197 -0.04 -4.15 -15.35
CA THR A 197 0.80 -3.02 -14.94
C THR A 197 0.52 -2.58 -13.49
N LEU A 198 -0.72 -2.63 -13.03
CA LEU A 198 -1.12 -2.24 -11.66
C LEU A 198 -0.79 -3.28 -10.56
N ASN A 199 -0.40 -4.51 -10.93
CA ASN A 199 -0.17 -5.60 -9.98
C ASN A 199 1.15 -6.33 -10.26
N GLY A 200 1.99 -6.53 -9.24
CA GLY A 200 3.21 -7.33 -9.36
C GLY A 200 4.43 -6.74 -8.64
N PRO A 201 5.65 -7.17 -9.00
CA PRO A 201 6.86 -6.70 -8.35
C PRO A 201 7.02 -5.18 -8.44
N ALA A 202 7.33 -4.56 -7.30
CA ALA A 202 7.54 -3.13 -7.14
C ALA A 202 8.65 -2.85 -6.13
N ILE A 203 9.20 -1.64 -6.20
CA ILE A 203 10.10 -1.10 -5.18
C ILE A 203 9.61 0.28 -4.75
N VAL A 204 9.93 0.65 -3.51
CA VAL A 204 9.76 2.03 -3.03
C VAL A 204 11.12 2.68 -2.99
N VAL A 205 11.28 3.86 -3.58
CA VAL A 205 12.55 4.61 -3.59
C VAL A 205 12.42 5.87 -2.76
N ASP A 206 13.54 6.31 -2.17
CA ASP A 206 13.58 7.51 -1.33
C ASP A 206 14.13 8.70 -2.13
N VAL A 207 13.28 9.70 -2.39
CA VAL A 207 13.64 10.89 -3.15
C VAL A 207 14.47 11.84 -2.28
N PRO A 208 15.61 12.39 -2.74
CA PRO A 208 16.36 13.39 -1.99
C PRO A 208 15.48 14.51 -1.46
N ARG A 209 15.63 14.87 -0.19
CA ARG A 209 14.84 15.95 0.41
C ARG A 209 15.22 17.28 -0.25
N ASP A 210 14.25 18.19 -0.29
CA ASP A 210 14.35 19.55 -0.84
C ASP A 210 14.40 19.68 -2.37
N GLN A 211 14.03 18.63 -3.12
CA GLN A 211 14.01 18.68 -4.59
C GLN A 211 12.74 18.05 -5.17
N ASN A 212 12.27 18.62 -6.28
CA ASN A 212 11.35 17.94 -7.19
C ASN A 212 12.07 16.79 -7.91
N ILE A 213 11.30 15.86 -8.47
CA ILE A 213 11.85 14.71 -9.19
C ILE A 213 12.23 15.17 -10.60
N THR A 214 13.45 15.68 -10.73
CA THR A 214 14.09 16.13 -12.00
C THR A 214 14.82 14.99 -12.71
N ALA A 215 15.34 15.24 -13.91
CA ALA A 215 16.17 14.26 -14.63
C ALA A 215 17.42 13.86 -13.82
N ASP A 216 18.04 14.80 -13.11
CA ASP A 216 19.23 14.52 -12.31
C ASP A 216 18.90 13.73 -11.04
N VAL A 217 17.75 14.00 -10.41
CA VAL A 217 17.24 13.16 -9.31
C VAL A 217 16.98 11.74 -9.82
N MET A 218 16.33 11.58 -10.97
CA MET A 218 16.08 10.27 -11.55
C MET A 218 17.36 9.49 -11.86
N LYS A 219 18.42 10.16 -12.33
CA LYS A 219 19.76 9.55 -12.50
C LYS A 219 20.33 9.09 -11.16
N LEU A 220 20.25 9.94 -10.13
CA LEU A 220 20.81 9.67 -8.81
C LEU A 220 20.13 8.48 -8.12
N LEU A 221 18.82 8.31 -8.31
CA LEU A 221 18.07 7.17 -7.76
C LEU A 221 18.56 5.82 -8.29
N ASN A 222 19.27 5.80 -9.44
CA ASN A 222 19.93 4.63 -10.00
C ASN A 222 19.03 3.37 -10.05
N ILE A 223 17.79 3.56 -10.52
CA ILE A 223 16.78 2.50 -10.58
C ILE A 223 17.24 1.40 -11.56
N PRO A 224 17.31 0.13 -11.14
CA PRO A 224 17.76 -0.95 -12.01
C PRO A 224 16.85 -1.16 -13.23
N ARG A 225 17.45 -1.55 -14.37
CA ARG A 225 16.69 -2.02 -15.54
C ARG A 225 15.84 -3.25 -15.19
N GLY A 226 14.72 -3.41 -15.87
CA GLY A 226 13.74 -4.47 -15.61
C GLY A 226 12.71 -4.14 -14.52
N VAL A 227 12.94 -3.11 -13.68
CA VAL A 227 11.95 -2.65 -12.70
C VAL A 227 10.79 -1.96 -13.42
N LYS A 228 9.58 -2.51 -13.27
CA LYS A 228 8.36 -2.02 -13.92
C LYS A 228 7.49 -1.12 -13.04
N ARG A 229 7.66 -1.15 -11.72
CA ARG A 229 6.78 -0.43 -10.78
C ARG A 229 7.61 0.21 -9.69
N VAL A 230 7.49 1.52 -9.54
CA VAL A 230 8.28 2.30 -8.57
C VAL A 230 7.37 3.28 -7.86
N LEU A 231 7.42 3.27 -6.53
CA LEU A 231 6.75 4.25 -5.68
C LEU A 231 7.78 5.21 -5.13
N PHE A 232 7.57 6.51 -5.32
CA PHE A 232 8.49 7.56 -4.91
C PHE A 232 8.02 8.10 -3.55
N ARG A 233 8.75 7.74 -2.49
CA ARG A 233 8.57 8.36 -1.17
C ARG A 233 9.35 9.66 -1.15
N THR A 234 8.68 10.75 -0.81
CA THR A 234 9.23 12.10 -0.90
C THR A 234 9.14 12.83 0.45
N LEU A 235 9.50 14.11 0.44
CA LEU A 235 9.30 15.01 1.57
C LEU A 235 7.80 15.17 1.94
N ASN A 236 6.87 14.83 1.04
CA ASN A 236 5.43 14.91 1.30
C ASN A 236 5.00 13.97 2.44
N THR A 237 5.49 12.73 2.44
CA THR A 237 5.28 11.77 3.53
C THR A 237 5.85 12.30 4.84
N ASP A 238 7.08 12.81 4.83
CA ASP A 238 7.75 13.31 6.05
C ASP A 238 7.01 14.53 6.64
N LYS A 239 6.49 15.42 5.78
CA LYS A 239 5.65 16.56 6.17
C LYS A 239 4.21 16.15 6.54
N LYS A 240 3.80 14.90 6.28
CA LYS A 240 2.44 14.39 6.50
C LYS A 240 1.38 15.22 5.79
N LEU A 241 1.65 15.64 4.54
CA LEU A 241 0.76 16.57 3.83
C LEU A 241 -0.68 16.05 3.71
N MET A 242 -0.87 14.74 3.56
CA MET A 242 -2.18 14.09 3.52
C MET A 242 -2.95 14.10 4.84
N SER A 243 -2.33 14.52 5.95
CA SER A 243 -2.98 14.67 7.27
C SER A 243 -3.55 16.07 7.51
N PHE A 244 -3.32 17.03 6.61
CA PHE A 244 -3.83 18.40 6.73
C PHE A 244 -5.07 18.63 5.87
N THR A 245 -5.97 19.48 6.35
CA THR A 245 -7.20 19.84 5.62
C THR A 245 -6.96 20.73 4.41
N GLU A 246 -6.03 21.69 4.52
CA GLU A 246 -5.70 22.61 3.43
C GLU A 246 -4.68 21.95 2.50
N PHE A 247 -4.94 22.06 1.20
CA PHE A 247 -4.00 21.68 0.16
C PHE A 247 -2.71 22.49 0.27
N ASP A 248 -1.57 21.79 0.32
CA ASP A 248 -0.25 22.40 0.36
C ASP A 248 0.36 22.37 -1.03
N SER A 249 0.62 23.53 -1.62
CA SER A 249 1.22 23.67 -2.96
C SER A 249 2.76 23.58 -2.97
N SER A 250 3.40 23.42 -1.81
CA SER A 250 4.85 23.21 -1.67
C SER A 250 5.28 21.74 -1.78
N TYR A 251 4.37 20.89 -2.24
CA TYR A 251 4.60 19.45 -2.38
C TYR A 251 5.65 19.14 -3.45
N VAL A 252 6.31 18.00 -3.27
CA VAL A 252 7.26 17.42 -4.21
C VAL A 252 6.51 16.65 -5.28
N GLY A 253 6.86 16.88 -6.55
CA GLY A 253 6.37 16.13 -7.69
C GLY A 253 7.41 16.06 -8.81
N PHE A 254 7.08 15.41 -9.92
CA PHE A 254 7.90 15.38 -11.12
C PHE A 254 7.94 16.72 -11.82
N THR A 255 9.11 17.08 -12.35
CA THR A 255 9.23 18.08 -13.41
C THR A 255 9.13 17.40 -14.77
N GLN A 256 8.91 18.17 -15.83
CA GLN A 256 8.83 17.64 -17.19
C GLN A 256 10.07 16.83 -17.59
N ASP A 257 11.28 17.32 -17.27
CA ASP A 257 12.54 16.64 -17.59
C ASP A 257 12.73 15.35 -16.76
N GLY A 258 12.25 15.31 -15.52
CA GLY A 258 12.24 14.09 -14.71
C GLY A 258 11.32 13.02 -15.28
N ALA A 259 10.11 13.41 -15.70
CA ALA A 259 9.17 12.51 -16.37
C ALA A 259 9.75 12.01 -17.70
N GLN A 260 10.39 12.90 -18.47
CA GLN A 260 11.01 12.53 -19.75
C GLN A 260 12.17 11.56 -19.54
N TYR A 261 13.02 11.80 -18.54
CA TYR A 261 14.09 10.88 -18.19
C TYR A 261 13.55 9.49 -17.84
N LEU A 262 12.46 9.41 -17.07
CA LEU A 262 11.80 8.16 -16.70
C LEU A 262 11.38 7.38 -17.96
N VAL A 263 10.68 8.03 -18.89
CA VAL A 263 10.21 7.41 -20.14
C VAL A 263 11.37 6.89 -20.99
N ASP A 264 12.43 7.71 -21.13
CA ASP A 264 13.52 7.42 -22.07
C ASP A 264 14.53 6.40 -21.53
N ASN A 265 14.76 6.39 -20.22
CA ASN A 265 15.92 5.70 -19.62
C ASN A 265 15.55 4.53 -18.69
N THR A 266 14.27 4.32 -18.40
CA THR A 266 13.83 3.26 -17.47
C THR A 266 12.91 2.24 -18.13
N ASP A 267 12.53 1.23 -17.35
CA ASP A 267 11.54 0.21 -17.73
C ASP A 267 10.17 0.44 -17.08
N ILE A 268 10.02 1.53 -16.33
CA ILE A 268 8.89 1.77 -15.41
C ILE A 268 7.58 1.96 -16.20
N LYS A 269 6.50 1.37 -15.69
CA LYS A 269 5.13 1.39 -16.21
C LYS A 269 4.09 1.76 -15.15
N LEU A 270 4.38 1.57 -13.86
CA LEU A 270 3.60 2.13 -12.76
C LEU A 270 4.47 3.12 -11.98
N VAL A 271 4.01 4.36 -11.87
CA VAL A 271 4.73 5.46 -11.18
C VAL A 271 3.87 5.94 -10.03
N GLY A 272 4.30 5.66 -8.80
CA GLY A 272 3.59 6.06 -7.59
C GLY A 272 4.15 7.33 -6.94
N ILE A 273 3.31 8.25 -6.49
CA ILE A 273 3.69 9.42 -5.68
C ILE A 273 2.87 9.49 -4.39
N ASP A 274 3.43 10.09 -3.35
CA ASP A 274 2.85 10.18 -2.01
C ASP A 274 2.06 11.48 -1.73
N TYR A 275 1.57 12.15 -2.78
CA TYR A 275 0.65 13.28 -2.67
C TYR A 275 -0.34 13.36 -3.83
N LEU A 276 -1.24 14.36 -3.81
CA LEU A 276 -2.41 14.49 -4.70
C LEU A 276 -2.09 14.80 -6.17
N SER A 277 -0.81 14.85 -6.57
CA SER A 277 -0.41 14.96 -7.97
C SER A 277 1.00 14.39 -8.19
N ILE A 278 1.19 13.69 -9.31
CA ILE A 278 2.48 13.20 -9.80
C ILE A 278 3.35 14.37 -10.27
N ALA A 279 2.73 15.45 -10.75
CA ALA A 279 3.41 16.63 -11.30
C ALA A 279 3.66 17.66 -10.19
N SER A 280 4.78 18.37 -10.25
CA SER A 280 5.06 19.43 -9.28
C SER A 280 4.11 20.62 -9.43
N ALA A 281 3.87 21.38 -8.35
CA ALA A 281 3.01 22.56 -8.39
C ALA A 281 3.44 23.66 -9.38
N PHE A 282 4.72 23.67 -9.79
CA PHE A 282 5.25 24.64 -10.76
C PHE A 282 4.83 24.34 -12.21
N ASP A 283 4.54 23.07 -12.50
CA ASP A 283 4.16 22.59 -13.83
C ASP A 283 3.29 21.34 -13.66
N VAL A 284 1.99 21.59 -13.54
CA VAL A 284 0.98 20.59 -13.14
C VAL A 284 0.50 19.69 -14.29
N LEU A 285 0.93 19.96 -15.53
CA LEU A 285 0.42 19.28 -16.72
C LEU A 285 1.51 18.56 -17.52
N SER A 286 2.68 19.18 -17.72
CA SER A 286 3.66 18.60 -18.64
C SER A 286 4.17 17.21 -18.21
N PRO A 287 4.36 16.91 -16.91
CA PRO A 287 4.68 15.55 -16.47
C PRO A 287 3.59 14.52 -16.84
N HIS A 288 2.30 14.84 -16.64
CA HIS A 288 1.20 13.96 -17.07
C HIS A 288 1.22 13.73 -18.58
N LEU A 289 1.41 14.78 -19.37
CA LEU A 289 1.50 14.67 -20.83
C LEU A 289 2.63 13.74 -21.25
N VAL A 290 3.80 13.84 -20.62
CA VAL A 290 4.95 12.97 -20.92
C VAL A 290 4.66 11.52 -20.55
N LEU A 291 4.17 11.27 -19.34
CA LEU A 291 3.93 9.91 -18.85
C LEU A 291 2.78 9.21 -19.60
N MET A 292 1.68 9.92 -19.88
CA MET A 292 0.46 9.29 -20.40
C MET A 292 0.38 9.21 -21.93
N LYS A 293 1.28 9.89 -22.65
CA LYS A 293 1.24 9.99 -24.13
C LYS A 293 1.14 8.63 -24.84
N ASN A 294 1.84 7.62 -24.33
CA ASN A 294 1.91 6.30 -24.97
C ASN A 294 0.94 5.28 -24.35
N LYS A 295 0.12 5.69 -23.37
CA LYS A 295 -0.87 4.86 -22.66
C LYS A 295 -0.32 3.65 -21.90
N ASP A 296 1.00 3.54 -21.76
CA ASP A 296 1.70 2.38 -21.16
C ASP A 296 2.28 2.68 -19.78
N ILE A 297 2.24 3.93 -19.33
CA ILE A 297 2.61 4.33 -17.98
C ILE A 297 1.37 4.82 -17.24
N ILE A 298 1.15 4.28 -16.04
CA ILE A 298 0.02 4.58 -15.17
C ILE A 298 0.53 5.34 -13.95
N PRO A 299 0.11 6.61 -13.76
CA PRO A 299 0.30 7.32 -12.51
C PRO A 299 -0.60 6.79 -11.40
N LEU A 300 -0.03 6.66 -10.21
CA LEU A 300 -0.68 6.29 -8.97
C LEU A 300 -0.40 7.37 -7.94
N GLU A 301 -1.41 8.12 -7.57
CA GLU A 301 -1.28 9.33 -6.75
C GLU A 301 -1.86 9.13 -5.36
N GLY A 302 -1.48 10.01 -4.44
CA GLY A 302 -1.99 10.05 -3.07
C GLY A 302 -1.64 8.81 -2.25
N LEU A 303 -0.43 8.24 -2.40
CA LEU A 303 -0.02 7.07 -1.62
C LEU A 303 0.29 7.43 -0.16
N LYS A 304 0.05 6.48 0.74
CA LYS A 304 0.43 6.53 2.15
C LYS A 304 1.69 5.70 2.38
N LEU A 305 2.85 6.34 2.35
CA LEU A 305 4.16 5.64 2.46
C LEU A 305 4.80 5.77 3.85
N ASP A 306 4.06 6.22 4.86
CA ASP A 306 4.52 6.29 6.25
C ASP A 306 5.02 4.93 6.77
N GLY A 307 6.28 4.87 7.19
CA GLY A 307 6.86 3.64 7.73
C GLY A 307 7.09 2.52 6.70
N VAL A 308 6.89 2.80 5.40
CA VAL A 308 7.24 1.88 4.32
C VAL A 308 8.75 1.90 4.10
N GLU A 309 9.35 0.72 4.06
CA GLU A 309 10.78 0.57 3.82
C GLU A 309 11.09 0.83 2.35
N VAL A 310 12.26 1.41 2.11
CA VAL A 310 12.71 1.80 0.76
C VAL A 310 13.79 0.82 0.29
N ASN A 311 13.92 0.68 -1.02
CA ASN A 311 14.92 -0.15 -1.69
C ASN A 311 14.85 -1.65 -1.35
N VAL A 312 13.68 -2.12 -0.92
CA VAL A 312 13.38 -3.55 -0.75
C VAL A 312 12.30 -4.00 -1.74
N PRO A 313 12.28 -5.28 -2.15
CA PRO A 313 11.26 -5.80 -3.04
C PRO A 313 9.91 -5.87 -2.32
N TYR A 314 8.86 -5.51 -3.06
CA TYR A 314 7.47 -5.73 -2.70
C TYR A 314 6.70 -6.33 -3.87
N THR A 315 5.54 -6.90 -3.58
CA THR A 315 4.48 -7.07 -4.57
C THR A 315 3.40 -6.02 -4.30
N ILE A 316 3.14 -5.15 -5.27
CA ILE A 316 2.06 -4.16 -5.19
C ILE A 316 0.77 -4.73 -5.78
N HIS A 317 -0.34 -4.40 -5.14
CA HIS A 317 -1.67 -4.60 -5.68
C HIS A 317 -2.46 -3.31 -5.57
N CYS A 318 -2.75 -2.67 -6.71
CA CYS A 318 -3.68 -1.56 -6.79
C CYS A 318 -4.81 -1.94 -7.76
N LEU A 319 -6.05 -1.98 -7.27
CA LEU A 319 -7.20 -2.34 -8.10
C LEU A 319 -8.17 -1.17 -8.17
N PRO A 320 -8.25 -0.45 -9.30
CA PRO A 320 -9.21 0.61 -9.49
C PRO A 320 -10.63 0.08 -9.56
N LEU A 321 -11.56 0.88 -9.05
CA LEU A 321 -12.97 0.65 -9.31
C LEU A 321 -13.22 0.70 -10.83
N LYS A 322 -14.10 -0.16 -11.32
CA LYS A 322 -14.50 -0.21 -12.72
C LYS A 322 -15.46 0.94 -13.03
N LEU A 323 -14.91 2.14 -13.16
CA LEU A 323 -15.62 3.41 -13.39
C LEU A 323 -15.25 3.98 -14.76
N HIS A 324 -16.26 4.38 -15.54
CA HIS A 324 -16.07 5.13 -16.79
C HIS A 324 -15.74 6.59 -16.48
N ALA A 325 -14.51 6.83 -16.03
CA ALA A 325 -14.00 8.12 -15.61
C ALA A 325 -12.51 8.27 -15.94
N ASP A 326 -12.01 9.49 -15.92
CA ASP A 326 -10.60 9.83 -16.20
C ASP A 326 -9.62 9.39 -15.10
N ALA A 327 -10.13 9.00 -13.93
CA ALA A 327 -9.37 8.36 -12.87
C ALA A 327 -10.26 7.41 -12.07
N SER A 328 -9.66 6.69 -11.11
CA SER A 328 -10.40 5.84 -10.20
C SER A 328 -9.72 5.76 -8.83
N PRO A 329 -10.48 5.95 -7.73
CA PRO A 329 -10.03 5.61 -6.40
C PRO A 329 -9.56 4.16 -6.32
N VAL A 330 -8.45 3.93 -5.63
CA VAL A 330 -7.89 2.59 -5.48
C VAL A 330 -7.64 2.26 -4.01
N ARG A 331 -7.86 0.99 -3.66
CA ARG A 331 -7.21 0.42 -2.49
C ARG A 331 -5.90 -0.19 -2.96
N CYS A 332 -4.79 0.42 -2.57
CA CYS A 332 -3.47 -0.07 -2.87
C CYS A 332 -2.74 -0.61 -1.63
N ILE A 333 -2.13 -1.79 -1.78
CA ILE A 333 -1.38 -2.50 -0.74
C ILE A 333 -0.03 -2.97 -1.27
N LEU A 334 0.92 -3.17 -0.36
CA LEU A 334 2.18 -3.86 -0.58
C LEU A 334 2.20 -5.17 0.19
N ILE A 335 2.79 -6.20 -0.39
CA ILE A 335 3.11 -7.46 0.29
C ILE A 335 4.63 -7.61 0.26
N LYS A 336 5.24 -7.77 1.42
CA LYS A 336 6.70 -7.90 1.57
C LYS A 336 7.15 -9.34 1.45
#